data_AF-A0A842KZR5-F1
#
_entry.id   AF-A0A842KZR5-F1
#
_cell.length_a   1.000
_cell.length_b   1.000
_cell.length_c   1.000
_cell.angle_alpha   90.00
_cell.angle_beta   90.00
_cell.angle_gamma   90.00
#
_symmetry.space_group_name_H-M   'P 1'
#
loop_
_entity.id
_entity.type
_entity.pdbx_description
1 polymer ?
#
loop_
_entity_poly.entity_id
_entity_poly.type
_entity_poly.pdbx_seq_one_letter_code
_entity_poly.pdbx_strand_id
1 'polypeptide(L)'
;MKENGLRKDVMWSFYYFLAVILLGLLVEIFHLNAIESSLVLEIQDILVHALPVQIFVIFSYLGDLRFLLIISLLYFVYSYYKSKSIDRSIGLLVFLAIVTISTYFLKELFSRERPYMYSANIISYSDEKDFSFPSGHVSRSFGAYSIILDSTNIERILLLVLV
;
A
#
# COMPACT_ATOMS: atom_id res chain seq x y z
N MET A 1 -20.87 -24.26 -6.68
CA MET A 1 -20.03 -23.40 -7.58
C MET A 1 -19.21 -22.32 -6.85
N LYS A 2 -19.57 -21.84 -5.64
CA LYS A 2 -18.80 -20.83 -4.88
C LYS A 2 -17.44 -21.30 -4.34
N GLU A 3 -17.34 -22.58 -3.96
CA GLU A 3 -16.16 -23.16 -3.29
C GLU A 3 -14.87 -23.15 -4.16
N ASN A 4 -15.03 -23.29 -5.48
CA ASN A 4 -13.91 -23.19 -6.43
C ASN A 4 -13.41 -21.75 -6.63
N GLY A 5 -14.19 -20.73 -6.27
CA GLY A 5 -13.79 -19.33 -6.32
C GLY A 5 -12.87 -18.98 -5.16
N LEU A 6 -13.36 -19.23 -3.93
CA LEU A 6 -12.61 -18.96 -2.69
C LEU A 6 -11.24 -19.64 -2.67
N ARG A 7 -11.14 -20.90 -3.10
CA ARG A 7 -9.87 -21.63 -3.15
C ARG A 7 -8.86 -21.00 -4.13
N LYS A 8 -9.34 -20.44 -5.25
CA LYS A 8 -8.47 -19.73 -6.20
C LYS A 8 -8.00 -18.40 -5.62
N ASP A 9 -8.90 -17.67 -4.95
CA ASP A 9 -8.58 -16.37 -4.37
C ASP A 9 -7.53 -16.51 -3.25
N VAL A 10 -7.67 -17.49 -2.36
CA VAL A 10 -6.65 -17.79 -1.33
C VAL A 10 -5.30 -18.14 -1.96
N MET A 11 -5.30 -18.91 -3.05
CA MET A 11 -4.08 -19.30 -3.75
C MET A 11 -3.38 -18.10 -4.40
N TRP A 12 -4.12 -17.17 -4.98
CA TRP A 12 -3.56 -15.93 -5.53
C TRP A 12 -2.98 -15.04 -4.44
N SER A 13 -3.67 -14.83 -3.31
CA SER A 13 -3.11 -14.10 -2.16
C SER A 13 -1.78 -14.70 -1.69
N PHE A 14 -1.67 -16.02 -1.66
CA PHE A 14 -0.42 -16.71 -1.33
C PHE A 14 0.69 -16.41 -2.34
N TYR A 15 0.40 -16.46 -3.65
CA TYR A 15 1.39 -16.12 -4.68
C TYR A 15 1.85 -14.66 -4.59
N TYR A 16 0.95 -13.72 -4.30
CA TYR A 16 1.32 -12.32 -4.09
C TYR A 16 2.20 -12.14 -2.85
N PHE A 17 1.88 -12.81 -1.75
CA PHE A 17 2.73 -12.78 -0.56
C PHE A 17 4.13 -13.33 -0.84
N LEU A 18 4.20 -14.48 -1.51
CA LEU A 18 5.48 -15.04 -1.93
C LEU A 18 6.24 -14.10 -2.86
N ALA A 19 5.56 -13.44 -3.81
CA ALA A 19 6.18 -12.48 -4.71
C ALA A 19 6.77 -11.27 -3.97
N VAL A 20 6.09 -10.73 -2.95
CA VAL A 20 6.63 -9.64 -2.13
C VAL A 20 7.84 -10.08 -1.32
N ILE A 21 7.80 -11.28 -0.75
CA ILE A 21 8.96 -11.84 -0.03
C ILE A 21 10.14 -12.01 -0.98
N LEU A 22 9.91 -12.60 -2.17
CA LEU A 22 10.94 -12.77 -3.18
C LEU A 22 11.50 -11.43 -3.65
N LEU A 23 10.65 -10.42 -3.86
CA LEU A 23 11.10 -9.08 -4.24
C LEU A 23 11.95 -8.44 -3.15
N GLY A 24 11.55 -8.54 -1.87
CA GLY A 24 12.34 -8.04 -0.74
C GLY A 24 13.71 -8.71 -0.66
N LEU A 25 13.75 -10.04 -0.80
CA LEU A 25 15.00 -10.82 -0.83
C LEU A 25 15.88 -10.43 -2.03
N LEU A 26 15.30 -10.21 -3.22
CA LEU A 26 16.05 -9.77 -4.40
C LEU A 26 16.69 -8.40 -4.16
N VAL A 27 15.93 -7.43 -3.61
CA VAL A 27 16.44 -6.09 -3.29
C VAL A 27 17.62 -6.18 -2.31
N GLU A 28 17.52 -7.05 -1.30
CA GLU A 28 18.57 -7.26 -0.31
C GLU A 28 19.81 -7.94 -0.90
N ILE A 29 19.64 -9.03 -1.64
CA ILE A 29 20.74 -9.81 -2.27
C ILE A 29 21.51 -8.97 -3.28
N PHE A 30 20.82 -8.18 -4.10
CA PHE A 30 21.44 -7.38 -5.15
C PHE A 30 21.87 -5.98 -4.68
N HIS A 31 21.65 -5.64 -3.41
CA HIS A 31 21.99 -4.34 -2.82
C HIS A 31 21.55 -3.15 -3.70
N LEU A 32 20.33 -3.21 -4.23
CA LEU A 32 19.84 -2.26 -5.24
C LEU A 32 19.71 -0.81 -4.74
N ASN A 33 19.89 -0.58 -3.44
CA ASN A 33 19.79 0.72 -2.78
C ASN A 33 20.62 1.83 -3.46
N ALA A 34 21.82 1.52 -3.96
CA ALA A 34 22.67 2.51 -4.61
C ALA A 34 22.10 2.96 -5.97
N ILE A 35 21.59 2.01 -6.76
CA ILE A 35 20.97 2.27 -8.07
C ILE A 35 19.64 3.01 -7.87
N GLU A 36 18.85 2.59 -6.89
CA GLU A 36 17.58 3.22 -6.58
C GLU A 36 17.76 4.67 -6.11
N SER A 37 18.76 4.97 -5.27
CA SER A 37 19.03 6.34 -4.84
C SER A 37 19.40 7.26 -6.01
N SER A 38 20.16 6.79 -7.02
CA SER A 38 20.42 7.58 -8.23
C SER A 38 19.15 7.84 -9.04
N LEU A 39 18.29 6.82 -9.21
CA LEU A 39 17.03 6.97 -9.93
C LEU A 39 16.06 7.91 -9.19
N VAL A 40 15.98 7.82 -7.87
CA VAL A 40 15.16 8.71 -7.04
C VAL A 40 15.62 10.15 -7.18
N LEU A 41 16.92 10.41 -7.19
CA LEU A 41 17.48 11.75 -7.41
C LEU A 41 17.10 12.33 -8.77
N GLU A 42 17.25 11.55 -9.84
CA GLU A 42 16.88 11.98 -11.20
C GLU A 42 15.39 12.28 -11.30
N ILE A 43 14.55 11.40 -10.76
CA ILE A 43 13.09 11.60 -10.73
C ILE A 43 12.75 12.85 -9.93
N GLN A 44 13.36 13.04 -8.77
CA GLN A 44 13.11 14.19 -7.91
C GLN A 44 13.51 15.50 -8.60
N ASP A 45 14.66 15.53 -9.27
CA ASP A 45 15.10 16.70 -10.02
C ASP A 45 14.12 17.04 -11.14
N ILE A 46 13.67 16.05 -11.92
CA ILE A 46 12.67 16.26 -12.98
C ILE A 46 11.34 16.76 -12.40
N LEU A 47 10.83 16.11 -11.34
CA LEU A 47 9.49 16.37 -10.82
C LEU A 47 9.38 17.72 -10.12
N VAL A 48 10.42 18.15 -9.39
CA VAL A 48 10.43 19.46 -8.70
C VAL A 48 10.36 20.63 -9.69
N HIS A 49 10.93 20.46 -10.89
CA HIS A 49 10.83 21.45 -11.96
C HIS A 49 9.51 21.36 -12.75
N ALA A 50 8.92 20.17 -12.86
CA ALA A 50 7.70 19.96 -13.65
C ALA A 50 6.40 20.29 -12.91
N LEU A 51 6.31 19.99 -11.61
CA LEU A 51 5.10 20.14 -10.83
C LEU A 51 5.39 20.68 -9.41
N PRO A 52 4.48 21.48 -8.83
CA PRO A 52 4.58 21.86 -7.42
C PRO A 52 4.60 20.64 -6.51
N VAL A 53 5.56 20.59 -5.59
CA VAL A 53 5.75 19.50 -4.61
C VAL A 53 4.46 19.16 -3.84
N GLN A 54 3.62 20.16 -3.59
CA GLN A 54 2.35 20.04 -2.89
C GLN A 54 1.40 19.04 -3.56
N ILE A 55 1.48 18.85 -4.88
CA ILE A 55 0.65 17.88 -5.60
C ILE A 55 1.00 16.45 -5.15
N PHE A 56 2.29 16.13 -5.02
CA PHE A 56 2.74 14.80 -4.56
C PHE A 56 2.38 14.56 -3.09
N VAL A 57 2.43 15.60 -2.28
CA VAL A 57 1.97 15.54 -0.88
C VAL A 57 0.48 15.23 -0.81
N ILE A 58 -0.35 15.84 -1.65
CA ILE A 58 -1.78 15.53 -1.75
C ILE A 58 -2.01 14.08 -2.15
N PHE A 59 -1.31 13.60 -3.18
CA PHE A 59 -1.43 12.19 -3.59
C PHE A 59 -0.96 11.23 -2.49
N SER A 60 0.06 11.59 -1.72
CA SER A 60 0.52 10.78 -0.58
C SER A 60 -0.54 10.69 0.51
N TYR A 61 -1.25 11.79 0.79
CA TYR A 61 -2.36 11.79 1.76
C TYR A 61 -3.48 10.81 1.40
N LEU A 62 -3.71 10.53 0.12
CA LEU A 62 -4.74 9.56 -0.31
C LEU A 62 -4.44 8.13 0.15
N GLY A 63 -3.17 7.80 0.40
CA GLY A 63 -2.77 6.51 0.96
C GLY A 63 -2.60 6.50 2.48
N ASP A 64 -2.77 7.64 3.17
CA ASP A 64 -2.55 7.73 4.61
C ASP A 64 -3.61 6.93 5.40
N LEU A 65 -3.22 6.36 6.54
CA LEU A 65 -4.09 5.44 7.29
C LEU A 65 -5.23 6.23 7.92
N ARG A 66 -4.95 7.41 8.47
CA ARG A 66 -5.97 8.25 9.10
C ARG A 66 -6.95 8.73 8.04
N PHE A 67 -6.45 9.13 6.89
CA PHE A 67 -7.29 9.50 5.75
C PHE A 67 -8.19 8.33 5.31
N LEU A 68 -7.63 7.14 5.10
CA LEU A 68 -8.40 5.96 4.68
C LEU A 68 -9.40 5.48 5.75
N LEU A 69 -9.11 5.66 7.03
CA LEU A 69 -10.08 5.40 8.12
C LEU A 69 -11.28 6.37 8.05
N ILE A 70 -11.03 7.65 7.76
CA ILE A 70 -12.11 8.63 7.55
C ILE A 70 -12.94 8.23 6.33
N ILE A 71 -12.29 7.88 5.21
CA ILE A 71 -12.98 7.41 4.00
C ILE A 71 -13.79 6.14 4.29
N SER A 72 -13.24 5.20 5.06
CA SER A 72 -13.93 3.97 5.47
C SER A 72 -15.17 4.26 6.31
N LEU A 73 -15.11 5.24 7.21
CA LEU A 73 -16.27 5.68 8.01
C LEU A 73 -17.35 6.32 7.12
N LEU A 74 -16.95 7.19 6.20
CA LEU A 74 -17.88 7.81 5.24
C LEU A 74 -18.54 6.75 4.34
N TYR A 75 -17.76 5.77 3.89
CA TYR A 75 -18.25 4.65 3.10
C TYR A 75 -19.21 3.74 3.88
N PHE A 76 -18.95 3.52 5.17
CA PHE A 76 -19.86 2.81 6.08
C PHE A 76 -21.21 3.53 6.18
N VAL A 77 -21.19 4.83 6.46
CA VAL A 77 -22.40 5.65 6.53
C VAL A 77 -23.18 5.58 5.21
N TYR A 78 -22.49 5.80 4.09
CA TYR A 78 -23.09 5.72 2.75
C TYR A 78 -23.75 4.37 2.47
N SER A 79 -23.04 3.27 2.75
CA SER A 79 -23.54 1.91 2.51
C SER A 79 -24.74 1.58 3.39
N TYR A 80 -24.69 1.95 4.67
CA TYR A 80 -25.79 1.78 5.61
C TYR A 80 -27.07 2.50 5.16
N TYR A 81 -26.95 3.73 4.64
CA TYR A 81 -28.11 4.50 4.19
C TYR A 81 -28.63 4.04 2.81
N LYS A 82 -27.74 3.73 1.86
CA LYS A 82 -28.13 3.41 0.48
C LYS A 82 -28.55 1.96 0.27
N SER A 83 -27.78 1.00 0.77
CA SER A 83 -27.98 -0.43 0.47
C SER A 83 -28.42 -1.26 1.67
N LYS A 84 -28.39 -0.70 2.89
CA LYS A 84 -28.65 -1.42 4.15
C LYS A 84 -27.70 -2.61 4.38
N SER A 85 -26.63 -2.72 3.61
CA SER A 85 -25.55 -3.70 3.80
C SER A 85 -24.29 -2.98 4.24
N ILE A 86 -23.63 -3.54 5.24
CA ILE A 86 -22.37 -3.03 5.80
C ILE A 86 -21.19 -3.98 5.54
N ASP A 87 -21.41 -5.09 4.84
CA ASP A 87 -20.44 -6.18 4.69
C ASP A 87 -19.14 -5.69 4.04
N ARG A 88 -19.24 -4.86 3.00
CA ARG A 88 -18.07 -4.27 2.34
C ARG A 88 -17.34 -3.25 3.20
N SER A 89 -18.08 -2.51 4.01
CA SER A 89 -17.48 -1.51 4.91
C SER A 89 -16.73 -2.18 6.05
N ILE A 90 -17.25 -3.30 6.57
CA ILE A 90 -16.54 -4.16 7.51
C ILE A 90 -15.33 -4.80 6.80
N GLY A 91 -15.49 -5.30 5.58
CA GLY A 91 -14.41 -5.85 4.77
C GLY A 91 -13.26 -4.85 4.55
N LEU A 92 -13.57 -3.57 4.31
CA LEU A 92 -12.58 -2.49 4.20
C LEU A 92 -11.80 -2.28 5.51
N LEU A 93 -12.48 -2.25 6.65
CA LEU A 93 -11.81 -2.10 7.95
C LEU A 93 -10.91 -3.31 8.27
N VAL A 94 -11.40 -4.52 8.01
CA VAL A 94 -10.63 -5.75 8.19
C VAL A 94 -9.41 -5.75 7.27
N PHE A 95 -9.59 -5.37 6.00
CA PHE A 95 -8.49 -5.22 5.06
C PHE A 95 -7.45 -4.22 5.57
N LEU A 96 -7.85 -3.02 5.98
CA LEU A 96 -6.95 -1.97 6.49
C LEU A 96 -6.15 -2.45 7.70
N ALA A 97 -6.78 -3.22 8.60
CA ALA A 97 -6.10 -3.82 9.74
C ALA A 97 -5.06 -4.86 9.29
N ILE A 98 -5.45 -5.82 8.44
CA ILE A 98 -4.57 -6.89 7.97
C ILE A 98 -3.38 -6.33 7.20
N VAL A 99 -3.59 -5.40 6.26
CA VAL A 99 -2.50 -4.81 5.46
C VAL A 99 -1.56 -3.98 6.33
N THR A 100 -2.07 -3.23 7.30
CA THR A 100 -1.23 -2.43 8.20
C THR A 100 -0.35 -3.33 9.07
N ILE A 101 -0.92 -4.41 9.61
CA ILE A 101 -0.17 -5.38 10.43
C ILE A 101 0.86 -6.13 9.58
N SER A 102 0.46 -6.58 8.39
CA SER A 102 1.35 -7.33 7.48
C SER A 102 2.51 -6.46 7.01
N THR A 103 2.24 -5.21 6.60
CA THR A 103 3.28 -4.27 6.16
C THR A 103 4.22 -3.92 7.31
N TYR A 104 3.73 -3.80 8.55
CA TYR A 104 4.58 -3.60 9.72
C TYR A 104 5.56 -4.77 9.91
N PHE A 105 5.07 -6.02 9.92
CA PHE A 105 5.96 -7.19 10.06
C PHE A 105 6.96 -7.33 8.92
N LEU A 106 6.53 -7.05 7.69
CA LEU A 106 7.43 -7.10 6.53
C LEU A 106 8.50 -6.00 6.58
N LYS A 107 8.13 -4.80 7.05
CA LYS A 107 9.08 -3.71 7.26
C LYS A 107 10.16 -4.09 8.26
N GLU A 108 9.80 -4.71 9.38
CA GLU A 108 10.76 -5.22 10.35
C GLU A 108 11.60 -6.37 9.78
N LEU A 109 10.98 -7.29 9.03
CA LEU A 109 11.66 -8.44 8.42
C LEU A 109 12.79 -8.02 7.48
N PHE A 110 12.55 -7.01 6.62
CA PHE A 110 13.55 -6.54 5.66
C PHE A 110 14.41 -5.40 6.19
N SER A 111 13.93 -4.66 7.19
CA SER A 111 14.64 -3.54 7.85
C SER A 111 15.31 -2.57 6.87
N ARG A 112 14.69 -2.37 5.69
CA ARG A 112 15.30 -1.62 4.60
C ARG A 112 15.26 -0.12 4.88
N GLU A 113 16.42 0.52 4.87
CA GLU A 113 16.53 1.96 5.04
C GLU A 113 15.93 2.72 3.84
N ARG A 114 15.68 4.02 4.04
CA ARG A 114 15.08 4.88 3.02
C ARG A 114 16.15 5.47 2.11
N PRO A 115 15.84 5.81 0.85
CA PRO A 115 16.81 6.44 -0.05
C PRO A 115 17.50 7.69 0.54
N TYR A 116 16.75 8.56 1.24
CA TYR A 116 17.32 9.75 1.90
C TYR A 116 18.22 9.46 3.10
N MET A 117 18.21 8.23 3.64
CA MET A 117 19.18 7.82 4.65
C MET A 117 20.55 7.47 4.03
N TYR A 118 20.56 7.06 2.75
CA TYR A 118 21.78 6.76 2.01
C TYR A 118 22.41 7.97 1.33
N SER A 119 21.61 8.98 0.96
CA SER A 119 22.09 10.16 0.24
C SER A 119 21.48 11.44 0.80
N ALA A 120 22.34 12.34 1.28
CA ALA A 120 21.94 13.66 1.77
C ALA A 120 21.34 14.58 0.68
N ASN A 121 21.49 14.21 -0.59
CA ASN A 121 20.94 14.96 -1.73
C ASN A 121 19.46 14.66 -1.98
N ILE A 122 18.91 13.57 -1.42
CA ILE A 122 17.50 13.22 -1.57
C ILE A 122 16.70 13.93 -0.48
N ILE A 123 15.80 14.83 -0.87
CA ILE A 123 14.94 15.55 0.08
C ILE A 123 13.73 14.66 0.39
N SER A 124 13.49 14.38 1.67
CA SER A 124 12.24 13.76 2.12
C SER A 124 11.14 14.81 2.21
N TYR A 125 10.03 14.59 1.51
CA TYR A 125 8.85 15.45 1.56
C TYR A 125 7.80 15.01 2.60
N SER A 126 8.09 13.93 3.33
CA SER A 126 7.24 13.37 4.39
C SER A 126 8.09 12.89 5.56
N ASP A 127 7.64 13.15 6.79
CA ASP A 127 8.31 12.72 8.02
C ASP A 127 8.07 11.23 8.33
N GLU A 128 8.38 10.34 7.39
CA GLU A 128 8.33 8.89 7.65
C GLU A 128 9.63 8.46 8.36
N LYS A 129 9.51 7.73 9.47
CA LYS A 129 10.66 7.33 10.31
C LYS A 129 10.93 5.83 10.29
N ASP A 130 10.00 5.07 9.72
CA ASP A 130 9.96 3.63 9.62
C ASP A 130 10.53 3.14 8.28
N PHE A 131 10.87 1.85 8.20
CA PHE A 131 11.52 1.21 7.06
C PHE A 131 10.75 1.42 5.73
N SER A 132 11.49 1.36 4.62
CA SER A 132 11.01 1.75 3.30
C SER A 132 10.20 0.67 2.57
N PHE A 133 10.44 -0.62 2.87
CA PHE A 133 9.86 -1.73 2.12
C PHE A 133 9.07 -2.69 3.02
N PRO A 134 7.85 -3.10 2.63
CA PRO A 134 7.05 -2.57 1.51
C PRO A 134 6.39 -1.22 1.85
N SER A 135 5.84 -0.54 0.84
CA SER A 135 5.23 0.79 1.01
C SER A 135 3.81 0.72 1.56
N GLY A 136 3.63 1.11 2.83
CA GLY A 136 2.31 1.09 3.46
C GLY A 136 1.28 2.00 2.80
N HIS A 137 1.68 3.16 2.26
CA HIS A 137 0.78 4.08 1.56
C HIS A 137 0.22 3.46 0.27
N VAL A 138 1.07 2.77 -0.49
CA VAL A 138 0.65 2.07 -1.71
C VAL A 138 -0.27 0.90 -1.35
N SER A 139 0.05 0.13 -0.29
CA SER A 139 -0.70 -1.11 0.00
C SER A 139 -2.10 -0.81 0.47
N ARG A 140 -2.20 0.21 1.32
CA ARG A 140 -3.48 0.67 1.84
C ARG A 140 -4.31 1.33 0.74
N SER A 141 -3.75 2.27 -0.03
CA SER A 141 -4.51 2.97 -1.08
C SER A 141 -5.00 2.02 -2.16
N PHE A 142 -4.13 1.18 -2.70
CA PHE A 142 -4.49 0.29 -3.80
C PHE A 142 -5.64 -0.64 -3.41
N GLY A 143 -5.49 -1.38 -2.30
CA GLY A 143 -6.55 -2.28 -1.87
C GLY A 143 -7.80 -1.56 -1.36
N ALA A 144 -7.68 -0.46 -0.61
CA ALA A 144 -8.85 0.27 -0.11
C ALA A 144 -9.71 0.83 -1.26
N TYR A 145 -9.10 1.46 -2.26
CA TYR A 145 -9.85 1.98 -3.40
C TYR A 145 -10.43 0.88 -4.28
N SER A 146 -9.74 -0.26 -4.43
CA SER A 146 -10.32 -1.42 -5.09
C SER A 146 -11.56 -1.94 -4.36
N ILE A 147 -11.59 -1.95 -3.03
CA ILE A 147 -12.79 -2.34 -2.25
C ILE A 147 -13.95 -1.40 -2.49
N ILE A 148 -13.66 -0.10 -2.50
CA ILE A 148 -14.68 0.94 -2.63
C ILE A 148 -15.28 0.92 -4.04
N LEU A 149 -14.43 0.76 -5.07
CA LEU A 149 -14.82 0.83 -6.48
C LEU A 149 -15.41 -0.49 -7.00
N ASP A 150 -14.91 -1.64 -6.54
CA ASP A 150 -15.35 -2.93 -7.07
C ASP A 150 -16.69 -3.37 -6.44
N SER A 151 -17.60 -3.79 -7.32
CA SER A 151 -18.90 -4.36 -6.94
C SER A 151 -18.84 -5.88 -6.75
N THR A 152 -17.68 -6.50 -6.90
CA THR A 152 -17.48 -7.94 -6.79
C THR A 152 -16.68 -8.37 -5.55
N ASN A 153 -16.80 -9.67 -5.23
CA ASN A 153 -16.58 -10.34 -3.94
C ASN A 153 -15.37 -9.84 -3.10
N ILE A 154 -15.60 -9.60 -1.80
CA ILE A 154 -14.58 -9.29 -0.76
C ILE A 154 -13.39 -10.27 -0.77
N GLU A 155 -13.59 -11.48 -1.28
CA GLU A 155 -12.55 -12.52 -1.46
C GLU A 155 -11.44 -12.08 -2.44
N ARG A 156 -11.78 -11.32 -3.48
CA ARG A 156 -10.81 -10.78 -4.45
C ARG A 156 -10.01 -9.59 -3.93
N ILE A 157 -10.51 -8.95 -2.89
CA ILE A 157 -9.90 -7.76 -2.30
C ILE A 157 -8.72 -8.12 -1.39
N LEU A 158 -8.79 -9.29 -0.74
CA LEU A 158 -7.68 -9.87 0.02
C LEU A 158 -6.47 -10.21 -0.88
N LEU A 159 -6.64 -10.19 -2.21
CA LEU A 159 -5.58 -10.34 -3.22
C LEU A 159 -4.65 -9.12 -3.28
N LEU A 160 -5.07 -7.97 -2.77
CA LEU A 160 -4.36 -6.70 -2.90
C LEU A 160 -3.63 -6.26 -1.63
N VAL A 161 -3.55 -7.16 -0.65
CA VAL A 161 -3.01 -6.90 0.70
C VAL A 161 -1.51 -6.55 0.70
N LEU A 162 -0.80 -6.58 -0.42
CA LEU A 162 0.67 -6.53 -0.43
C LEU A 162 1.27 -5.79 -1.64
N VAL A 163 0.82 -4.58 -1.94
CA VAL A 163 1.53 -3.71 -2.90
C VAL A 163 2.07 -2.51 -2.18
#